data_AF-A0A672QGB9-F1
#
_entry.id   AF-A0A672QGB9-F1
#
_cell.length_a   1.000
_cell.length_b   1.000
_cell.length_c   1.000
_cell.angle_alpha   90.00
_cell.angle_beta   90.00
_cell.angle_gamma   90.00
#
_symmetry.space_group_name_H-M   'P 1'
#
loop_
_entity.id
_entity.type
_entity.pdbx_description
1 polymer ?
#
loop_
_entity_poly.entity_id
_entity_poly.type
_entity_poly.pdbx_seq_one_letter_code
_entity_poly.pdbx_strand_id
1 'polypeptide(L)'
;MSRMRTLLASIGVVGLVGMGYGMWAIMSPGEERKREILKNLPEANPVRMEETRKRNALMLQVLKDAAETNDNVAHGFGGQK
;
A
#
# COMPACT_ATOMS: atom_id res chain seq x y z
N MET A 1 24.63 -6.46 -36.37
CA MET A 1 23.16 -6.32 -36.56
C MET A 1 22.91 -5.30 -37.67
N SER A 2 22.06 -5.61 -38.66
CA SER A 2 21.75 -4.69 -39.76
C SER A 2 21.04 -3.42 -39.24
N ARG A 3 21.43 -2.24 -39.74
CA ARG A 3 20.82 -0.94 -39.39
C ARG A 3 19.29 -0.94 -39.58
N MET A 4 18.81 -1.65 -40.61
CA MET A 4 17.38 -1.84 -40.88
C MET A 4 16.68 -2.61 -39.75
N ARG A 5 17.32 -3.69 -39.26
CA ARG A 5 16.79 -4.50 -38.16
C ARG A 5 16.70 -3.70 -36.87
N THR A 6 17.70 -2.85 -36.59
CA THR A 6 17.70 -1.96 -35.43
C THR A 6 16.59 -0.90 -35.52
N LEU A 7 16.38 -0.29 -36.69
CA LEU A 7 15.29 0.66 -36.93
C LEU A 7 13.91 0.02 -36.68
N LEU A 8 13.65 -1.13 -37.29
CA LEU A 8 12.38 -1.84 -37.11
C LEU A 8 12.15 -2.24 -35.65
N ALA A 9 13.19 -2.72 -34.96
CA ALA A 9 13.11 -3.07 -33.55
C ALA A 9 12.81 -1.82 -32.68
N SER A 10 13.46 -0.68 -32.95
CA SER A 10 13.20 0.56 -32.20
C SER A 10 11.77 1.06 -32.34
N ILE A 11 11.19 0.97 -33.54
CA ILE A 11 9.79 1.36 -33.79
C ILE A 11 8.84 0.44 -32.99
N GLY A 12 9.11 -0.87 -33.00
CA GLY A 12 8.33 -1.82 -32.22
C GLY A 12 8.37 -1.54 -30.71
N VAL A 13 9.54 -1.21 -30.17
CA VAL A 13 9.70 -0.85 -28.75
C VAL A 13 8.93 0.43 -28.42
N VAL A 14 9.04 1.47 -29.23
CA VAL A 14 8.30 2.73 -29.02
C VAL A 14 6.79 2.49 -29.09
N GLY A 15 6.32 1.66 -30.03
CA GLY A 15 4.91 1.29 -30.13
C GLY A 15 4.39 0.58 -28.87
N LEU A 16 5.15 -0.38 -28.33
CA LEU A 16 4.79 -1.08 -27.09
C LEU A 16 4.75 -0.15 -25.88
N VAL A 17 5.74 0.75 -25.76
CA VAL A 17 5.78 1.73 -24.67
C VAL A 17 4.59 2.70 -24.77
N GLY A 18 4.30 3.20 -25.97
CA GLY A 18 3.15 4.10 -26.20
C GLY A 18 1.82 3.44 -25.89
N MET A 19 1.64 2.17 -26.27
CA MET A 19 0.44 1.40 -25.98
C MET A 19 0.27 1.14 -24.48
N GLY A 20 1.35 0.76 -23.79
CA GLY A 20 1.34 0.59 -22.33
C GLY A 20 1.00 1.88 -21.59
N TYR A 21 1.60 3.00 -22.01
CA TYR A 21 1.30 4.32 -21.45
C TYR A 21 -0.15 4.74 -21.71
N GLY A 22 -0.67 4.52 -22.92
CA GLY A 22 -2.06 4.82 -23.26
C GLY A 22 -3.05 4.02 -22.42
N MET A 23 -2.83 2.72 -22.24
CA MET A 23 -3.64 1.87 -21.36
C MET A 23 -3.59 2.33 -19.91
N TRP A 24 -2.41 2.67 -19.40
CA TRP A 24 -2.25 3.18 -18.04
C TRP A 24 -2.97 4.52 -17.84
N ALA A 25 -2.87 5.45 -18.79
CA ALA A 25 -3.53 6.75 -18.71
C ALA A 25 -5.07 6.63 -18.63
N ILE A 26 -5.66 5.67 -19.35
CA ILE A 26 -7.11 5.40 -19.33
C ILE A 26 -7.54 4.74 -18.02
N MET A 27 -6.76 3.78 -17.50
CA MET A 27 -7.09 3.04 -16.28
C MET A 27 -6.74 3.80 -15.00
N SER A 28 -5.77 4.72 -15.03
CA SER A 28 -5.36 5.45 -13.84
C SER A 28 -6.53 6.35 -13.37
N PRO A 29 -6.92 6.28 -12.09
CA PRO A 29 -7.95 7.17 -11.57
C PRO A 29 -7.44 8.61 -11.74
N GLY A 30 -8.23 9.45 -12.41
CA GLY A 30 -7.91 10.86 -12.61
C GLY A 30 -7.60 11.57 -11.29
N GLU A 31 -6.85 12.67 -11.35
CA GLU A 31 -6.40 13.41 -10.16
C GLU A 31 -7.56 13.78 -9.23
N GLU A 32 -8.74 14.08 -9.77
CA GLU A 32 -9.95 14.34 -8.98
C GLU A 32 -10.41 13.11 -8.18
N ARG A 33 -10.45 11.92 -8.79
CA ARG A 33 -10.79 10.67 -8.08
C ARG A 33 -9.74 10.32 -7.02
N LYS A 34 -8.45 10.61 -7.28
CA LYS A 34 -7.39 10.46 -6.26
C LYS A 34 -7.62 11.41 -5.08
N ARG A 35 -7.97 12.67 -5.34
CA ARG A 35 -8.30 13.66 -4.30
C ARG A 35 -9.54 13.26 -3.51
N GLU A 36 -10.56 12.71 -4.16
CA GLU A 36 -11.75 12.17 -3.47
C GLU A 36 -11.42 10.97 -2.58
N ILE A 37 -10.58 10.04 -3.04
CA ILE A 37 -10.13 8.90 -2.23
C ILE A 37 -9.38 9.42 -1.00
N LEU A 38 -8.46 10.38 -1.18
CA LEU A 38 -7.68 10.97 -0.09
C LEU A 38 -8.58 11.67 0.95
N LYS A 39 -9.64 12.36 0.52
CA LYS A 39 -10.61 12.99 1.43
C LYS A 39 -11.42 11.99 2.24
N ASN A 40 -11.64 10.79 1.71
CA ASN A 40 -12.38 9.72 2.38
C ASN A 40 -11.50 8.81 3.25
N LEU A 41 -10.18 9.03 3.28
CA LEU A 41 -9.32 8.26 4.17
C LEU A 41 -9.62 8.60 5.63
N PRO A 42 -9.64 7.61 6.53
CA PRO A 42 -9.86 7.84 7.95
C PRO A 42 -8.77 8.75 8.56
N GLU A 43 -7.58 8.80 7.95
CA GLU A 43 -6.45 9.65 8.33
C GLU A 43 -6.63 11.13 7.96
N ALA A 44 -7.52 11.46 7.00
CA ALA A 44 -7.79 12.84 6.61
C ALA A 44 -8.64 13.60 7.64
N ASN A 45 -9.29 12.87 8.58
CA ASN A 45 -10.05 13.47 9.67
C ASN A 45 -9.18 13.57 10.94
N PRO A 46 -8.79 14.78 11.38
CA PRO A 46 -7.93 14.96 12.56
C PRO A 46 -8.56 14.41 13.85
N VAL A 47 -9.89 14.41 13.95
CA VAL A 47 -10.61 13.87 15.12
C VAL A 47 -10.46 12.35 15.20
N ARG A 48 -10.54 11.65 14.06
CA ARG A 48 -10.36 10.19 14.01
C ARG A 48 -8.92 9.75 14.21
N MET A 49 -7.96 10.60 13.83
CA MET A 49 -6.55 10.39 14.13
C MET A 49 -6.29 10.40 15.64
N GLU A 50 -6.89 11.33 16.39
CA GLU A 50 -6.75 11.35 17.85
C GLU A 50 -7.40 10.14 18.52
N GLU A 51 -8.60 9.74 18.09
CA GLU A 51 -9.28 8.54 18.58
C GLU A 51 -8.44 7.27 18.31
N THR A 52 -7.91 7.14 17.10
CA THR A 52 -7.05 6.02 16.71
C THR A 52 -5.74 6.02 17.50
N ARG A 53 -5.14 7.20 17.74
CA ARG A 53 -3.93 7.32 18.55
C ARG A 53 -4.15 6.89 19.99
N LYS A 54 -5.26 7.32 20.60
CA LYS A 54 -5.65 6.90 21.97
C LYS A 54 -5.91 5.39 22.02
N ARG A 55 -6.66 4.85 21.06
CA ARG A 55 -6.93 3.41 20.96
C ARG A 55 -5.65 2.59 20.80
N ASN A 56 -4.74 3.02 19.92
CA ASN A 56 -3.47 2.33 19.69
C ASN A 56 -2.57 2.39 20.92
N ALA A 57 -2.54 3.50 21.65
CA ALA A 57 -1.80 3.60 22.90
C ALA A 57 -2.31 2.60 23.95
N LEU A 58 -3.65 2.50 24.10
CA LEU A 58 -4.26 1.54 25.02
C LEU A 58 -3.99 0.10 24.60
N MET A 59 -4.11 -0.22 23.31
CA MET A 59 -3.80 -1.57 22.80
C MET A 59 -2.34 -1.94 23.04
N LEU A 60 -1.41 -1.03 22.73
CA LEU A 60 0.02 -1.26 22.94
C LEU A 60 0.36 -1.41 24.43
N GLN A 61 -0.31 -0.67 25.31
CA GLN A 61 -0.17 -0.85 26.75
C GLN A 61 -0.61 -2.25 27.19
N VAL A 62 -1.79 -2.71 26.75
CA VAL A 62 -2.27 -4.07 27.05
C VAL A 62 -1.32 -5.14 26.52
N LEU A 63 -0.81 -4.97 25.29
CA LEU A 63 0.16 -5.90 24.72
C LEU A 63 1.49 -5.91 25.49
N LYS A 64 1.94 -4.73 25.96
CA LYS A 64 3.14 -4.60 26.78
C LYS A 64 2.95 -5.30 28.13
N ASP A 65 1.85 -5.04 28.81
CA ASP A 65 1.53 -5.64 30.10
C ASP A 65 1.40 -7.18 29.97
N ALA A 66 0.81 -7.67 28.87
CA ALA A 66 0.73 -9.10 28.56
C ALA A 66 2.07 -9.74 28.20
N ALA A 67 3.02 -8.96 27.64
CA ALA A 67 4.36 -9.43 27.31
C ALA A 67 5.30 -9.42 28.54
N GLU A 68 5.10 -8.49 29.47
CA GLU A 68 5.86 -8.40 30.73
C GLU A 68 5.37 -9.42 31.78
N THR A 69 4.21 -10.05 31.58
CA THR A 69 3.64 -11.07 32.47
C THR A 69 3.73 -12.47 31.87
N ASN A 70 3.78 -13.49 32.74
CA ASN A 70 3.77 -14.91 32.33
C ASN A 70 2.41 -15.40 31.79
N ASP A 71 1.38 -14.54 31.79
CA ASP A 71 0.07 -14.77 31.16
C ASP A 71 0.09 -14.50 29.63
N ASN A 72 1.28 -14.52 29.04
CA ASN A 72 1.49 -14.33 27.62
C ASN A 72 0.79 -15.45 26.82
N VAL A 73 -0.34 -15.09 26.20
CA VAL A 73 -1.16 -15.96 25.32
C VAL A 73 -0.34 -16.56 24.17
N ALA A 74 0.80 -15.95 23.79
CA ALA A 74 1.68 -16.46 22.73
C ALA A 74 2.58 -17.62 23.19
N HIS A 75 2.82 -17.81 24.49
CA HIS A 75 3.64 -18.93 24.99
C HIS A 75 2.93 -20.29 24.85
N GLY A 76 1.60 -20.33 24.76
CA GLY A 76 0.82 -21.56 24.62
C GLY A 76 0.76 -22.14 23.19
N PHE A 77 0.96 -21.32 22.16
CA PHE A 77 0.82 -21.74 20.75
C PHE A 77 2.13 -22.18 20.07
N GLY A 78 3.28 -22.02 20.73
CA GLY A 78 4.58 -22.43 20.20
C GLY A 78 5.11 -23.78 20.69
N GLY A 79 4.31 -24.54 21.45
CA GLY A 79 4.81 -25.66 22.26
C GLY A 79 4.02 -26.96 22.20
N GLN A 80 3.26 -27.23 21.13
CA GLN A 80 2.70 -28.58 20.92
C GLN A 80 3.02 -29.12 19.52
N LYS A 81 4.08 -29.94 19.52
CA LYS A 81 4.53 -30.93 18.51
C LYS A 81 5.27 -30.40 17.28
#